data_AF-A0A2T7W135-F1
#
_entry.id   AF-A0A2T7W135-F1
#
_cell.length_a   1.000
_cell.length_b   1.000
_cell.length_c   1.000
_cell.angle_alpha   90.00
_cell.angle_beta   90.00
_cell.angle_gamma   90.00
#
_symmetry.space_group_name_H-M   'P 1'
#
loop_
_entity.id
_entity.type
_entity.pdbx_description
1 polymer ?
#
loop_
_entity_poly.entity_id
_entity_poly.type
_entity_poly.pdbx_seq_one_letter_code
_entity_poly.pdbx_strand_id
1 'polypeptide(L)'
;EISTAWGSQASLVLARGEKLRTWSDTPVTVDLATSAPQTYAEGEVVGRITWTAGPRSASSNVKISGELGEPTLWWRLTHPGQLG
;
A
#
# COMPACT_ATOMS: atom_id res chain seq x y z
N GLU A 1 -2.41 4.32 6.09
CA GLU A 1 -1.14 4.19 6.82
C GLU A 1 -0.88 2.71 7.09
N ILE A 2 0.37 2.34 7.36
CA ILE A 2 0.77 0.98 7.72
C ILE A 2 1.53 1.02 9.05
N SER A 3 1.25 0.03 9.92
CA SER A 3 1.95 -0.17 11.19
C SER A 3 2.61 -1.54 11.23
N THR A 4 3.84 -1.63 11.69
CA THR A 4 4.55 -2.90 11.88
C THR A 4 4.36 -3.42 13.30
N ALA A 5 4.54 -4.73 13.50
CA ALA A 5 4.42 -5.35 14.81
C ALA A 5 5.45 -4.85 15.84
N TRP A 6 6.58 -4.29 15.36
CA TRP A 6 7.62 -3.66 16.18
C TRP A 6 7.43 -2.15 16.36
N GLY A 7 6.27 -1.61 15.97
CA GLY A 7 5.85 -0.25 16.31
C GLY A 7 6.26 0.85 15.34
N SER A 8 6.85 0.51 14.18
CA SER A 8 7.12 1.50 13.13
C SER A 8 5.86 1.81 12.33
N GLN A 9 5.75 3.03 11.81
CA GLN A 9 4.59 3.51 11.07
C GLN A 9 5.03 4.27 9.83
N ALA A 10 4.30 4.10 8.72
CA ALA A 10 4.54 4.82 7.47
C ALA A 10 3.24 5.08 6.72
N SER A 11 3.29 6.00 5.75
CA SER A 11 2.16 6.30 4.89
C SER A 11 2.12 5.36 3.69
N LEU A 12 0.91 5.08 3.19
CA LEU A 12 0.72 4.42 1.89
C LEU A 12 0.29 5.46 0.88
N VAL A 13 1.02 5.55 -0.23
CA VAL A 13 0.79 6.56 -1.27
C VAL A 13 0.66 5.89 -2.63
N LEU A 14 -0.01 6.58 -3.55
CA LEU A 14 -0.04 6.18 -4.94
C LEU A 14 1.32 6.43 -5.58
N ALA A 15 1.83 5.46 -6.33
CA ALA A 15 3.07 5.60 -7.08
C ALA A 15 2.96 6.70 -8.15
N ARG A 16 1.76 6.87 -8.71
CA ARG A 16 1.43 7.97 -9.63
C ARG A 16 -0.07 8.30 -9.58
N GLY A 17 -0.39 9.55 -9.92
CA GLY A 17 -1.78 9.95 -10.16
C GLY A 17 -2.24 9.48 -11.54
N GLU A 18 -3.49 9.04 -11.62
CA GLU A 18 -4.13 8.62 -12.87
C GLU A 18 -5.26 9.57 -13.26
N LYS A 19 -5.52 9.67 -14.56
CA LYS A 19 -6.65 10.44 -15.10
C LYS A 19 -7.64 9.49 -15.76
N LEU A 20 -8.83 9.36 -15.17
CA LEU A 20 -9.93 8.59 -15.72
C LEU A 20 -11.05 9.53 -16.17
N ARG A 21 -11.44 9.44 -17.46
CA ARG A 21 -12.54 10.25 -18.01
C ARG A 21 -13.86 9.53 -17.77
N THR A 22 -14.82 10.25 -17.20
CA THR A 22 -16.21 9.82 -16.96
C THR A 22 -17.17 10.59 -17.86
N TRP A 23 -18.40 10.08 -18.03
CA TRP A 23 -19.47 10.75 -18.77
C TRP A 23 -20.76 10.73 -17.96
N SER A 24 -21.46 11.87 -17.93
CA SER A 24 -22.72 12.04 -17.19
C SER A 24 -22.62 11.42 -15.78
N ASP A 25 -23.58 10.57 -15.43
CA ASP A 25 -23.74 9.97 -14.11
C ASP A 25 -23.11 8.57 -14.05
N THR A 26 -22.12 8.28 -14.91
CA THR A 26 -21.41 6.99 -14.87
C THR A 26 -20.71 6.86 -13.51
N PRO A 27 -21.08 5.89 -12.67
CA PRO A 27 -20.45 5.71 -11.36
C PRO A 27 -18.99 5.27 -11.53
N VAL A 28 -18.14 5.71 -10.62
CA VAL A 28 -16.75 5.26 -10.52
C VAL A 28 -16.65 4.25 -9.39
N THR A 29 -16.27 3.01 -9.72
CA THR A 29 -15.93 2.00 -8.73
C THR A 29 -14.44 2.03 -8.45
N VAL A 30 -14.08 1.81 -7.19
CA VAL A 30 -12.69 1.77 -6.72
C VAL A 30 -12.46 0.41 -6.10
N ASP A 31 -11.46 -0.30 -6.62
CA ASP A 31 -10.98 -1.56 -6.07
C ASP A 31 -9.54 -1.36 -5.57
N LEU A 32 -9.29 -1.74 -4.33
CA LEU A 32 -7.97 -1.68 -3.71
C LEU A 32 -7.58 -3.07 -3.24
N ALA A 33 -6.58 -3.64 -3.90
CA ALA A 33 -5.96 -4.89 -3.50
C ALA A 33 -4.60 -4.61 -2.85
N THR A 34 -4.43 -5.04 -1.60
CA THR A 34 -3.18 -4.88 -0.85
C THR A 34 -2.66 -6.22 -0.36
N SER A 35 -1.34 -6.34 -0.27
CA SER A 35 -0.62 -7.47 0.33
C SER A 35 0.28 -6.98 1.45
N ALA A 36 0.66 -7.90 2.35
CA ALA A 36 1.68 -7.60 3.34
C ALA A 36 3.01 -7.23 2.65
N PRO A 37 3.69 -6.16 3.08
CA PRO A 37 5.04 -5.88 2.62
C PRO A 37 5.97 -7.04 2.97
N GLN A 38 6.93 -7.31 2.10
CA GLN A 38 7.99 -8.30 2.31
C GLN A 38 9.20 -7.66 2.96
N THR A 39 9.59 -6.46 2.52
CA THR A 39 10.80 -5.79 3.01
C THR A 39 10.51 -4.70 4.04
N TYR A 40 9.27 -4.23 4.09
CA TYR A 40 8.86 -3.06 4.87
C TYR A 40 9.76 -1.85 4.58
N ALA A 41 10.13 -1.66 3.31
CA ALA A 41 11.05 -0.59 2.89
C ALA A 41 10.31 0.56 2.19
N GLU A 42 10.90 1.75 2.22
CA GLU A 42 10.38 2.88 1.44
C GLU A 42 10.33 2.54 -0.05
N GLY A 43 9.21 2.91 -0.70
CA GLY A 43 9.00 2.67 -2.13
C GLY A 43 8.54 1.26 -2.46
N GLU A 44 8.50 0.33 -1.50
CA GLU A 44 7.97 -1.01 -1.71
C GLU A 44 6.50 -0.94 -2.14
N VAL A 45 6.16 -1.67 -3.20
CA VAL A 45 4.79 -1.77 -3.71
C VAL A 45 4.04 -2.80 -2.89
N VAL A 46 2.99 -2.35 -2.20
CA VAL A 46 2.18 -3.16 -1.28
C VAL A 46 0.77 -3.39 -1.81
N GLY A 47 0.49 -2.97 -3.03
CA GLY A 47 -0.82 -3.15 -3.62
C GLY A 47 -1.02 -2.42 -4.93
N ARG A 48 -2.26 -2.50 -5.41
CA ARG A 48 -2.74 -1.82 -6.61
C ARG A 48 -4.15 -1.32 -6.35
N ILE A 49 -4.37 -0.08 -6.74
CA ILE A 49 -5.69 0.51 -6.81
C ILE A 49 -6.13 0.53 -8.28
N THR A 50 -7.40 0.21 -8.53
CA THR A 50 -8.02 0.25 -9.84
C THR A 50 -9.30 1.06 -9.76
N TRP A 51 -9.41 2.09 -10.59
CA TRP A 51 -10.63 2.84 -10.79
C TRP A 51 -11.30 2.39 -12.07
N THR A 52 -12.62 2.18 -12.04
CA THR A 52 -13.40 1.79 -13.22
C THR A 52 -14.59 2.70 -13.39
N ALA A 53 -14.77 3.23 -14.60
CA ALA A 53 -15.88 4.08 -15.01
C ALA A 53 -16.46 3.52 -16.32
N GLY A 54 -17.58 2.80 -16.21
CA GLY A 54 -18.17 2.08 -17.35
C GLY A 54 -17.15 1.09 -17.97
N PRO A 55 -16.84 1.20 -19.27
CA PRO A 55 -15.89 0.29 -19.94
C PRO A 55 -14.41 0.67 -19.75
N ARG A 56 -14.11 1.76 -19.02
CA ARG A 56 -12.74 2.27 -18.87
C ARG A 56 -12.22 2.02 -17.47
N SER A 57 -10.97 1.60 -17.37
CA SER A 57 -10.27 1.46 -16.10
C SER A 57 -8.92 2.17 -16.14
N ALA A 58 -8.48 2.66 -14.98
CA ALA A 58 -7.13 3.15 -14.75
C ALA A 58 -6.60 2.52 -13.46
N SER A 59 -5.29 2.30 -13.36
CA SER A 59 -4.70 1.68 -12.18
C SER A 59 -3.39 2.33 -11.80
N SER A 60 -3.10 2.31 -10.50
CA SER A 60 -1.85 2.80 -9.95
C SER A 60 -1.37 1.86 -8.85
N ASN A 61 -0.06 1.71 -8.73
CA ASN A 61 0.53 0.95 -7.64
C ASN A 61 0.41 1.76 -6.34
N VAL A 62 0.21 1.06 -5.23
CA VAL A 62 0.27 1.64 -3.88
C VAL A 62 1.62 1.27 -3.28
N LYS A 63 2.36 2.26 -2.80
CA LYS A 63 3.70 2.09 -2.23
C LYS A 63 3.81 2.66 -0.82
N ILE A 64 4.77 2.15 -0.06
CA ILE A 64 5.15 2.72 1.24
C ILE A 64 5.89 4.05 0.99
N SER A 65 5.53 5.06 1.77
CA SER A 65 6.21 6.35 1.82
C SER A 65 6.55 6.70 3.25
N GLY A 66 7.83 7.00 3.47
CA GLY A 66 8.43 7.09 4.79
C GLY A 66 9.20 5.83 5.17
N GLU A 67 10.17 6.01 6.05
CA GLU A 67 11.01 4.93 6.56
C GLU A 67 10.27 4.14 7.64
N LEU A 68 10.26 2.81 7.50
CA LEU A 68 9.93 1.91 8.59
C LEU A 68 11.25 1.40 9.16
N GLY A 69 11.56 1.78 10.40
CA GLY A 69 12.75 1.29 11.07
C GLY A 69 12.69 -0.23 11.22
N GLU A 70 13.83 -0.92 11.17
CA GLU A 70 13.86 -2.36 11.40
C GLU A 70 13.50 -2.75 12.85
N PRO A 71 13.01 -3.97 13.09
CA PRO A 71 12.83 -4.47 14.45
C PRO A 71 14.19 -4.56 15.17
N THR A 72 14.23 -4.13 16.43
CA THR A 72 15.45 -4.23 17.26
C THR A 72 15.81 -5.70 17.54
N LEU A 73 17.08 -5.97 17.87
CA LEU A 73 17.53 -7.31 18.24
C LEU A 73 16.74 -7.88 19.43
N TRP A 74 16.43 -7.05 20.41
CA TRP A 74 15.62 -7.45 21.56
C TRP A 74 14.19 -7.81 21.18
N TRP A 75 13.58 -7.04 20.26
CA TRP A 75 12.25 -7.35 19.74
C TRP A 75 12.25 -8.70 19.01
N ARG A 76 13.26 -8.94 18.15
CA ARG A 76 13.43 -10.23 17.44
C ARG A 76 13.56 -11.41 18.41
N LEU A 77 14.26 -11.23 19.53
CA LEU A 77 14.45 -12.27 20.55
C LEU A 77 13.17 -12.57 21.35
N THR A 78 12.31 -11.56 21.55
CA THR A 78 11.04 -11.70 22.28
C THR A 78 9.85 -12.03 21.38
N HIS A 79 9.98 -11.87 20.06
CA HIS A 79 8.93 -12.10 19.06
C HIS A 79 9.45 -12.91 17.84
N PRO A 80 10.05 -14.09 18.05
CA PRO A 80 10.77 -14.82 17.00
C PRO A 80 9.90 -15.31 15.83
N GLY A 81 8.58 -15.41 16.01
CA GLY A 81 7.63 -15.86 14.98
C GLY A 81 6.86 -14.76 14.26
N GLN A 82 7.15 -13.49 14.52
CA GLN A 82 6.35 -12.35 14.00
C GLN A 82 7.02 -11.60 12.85
N LEU A 83 8.11 -12.13 12.30
CA LEU A 83 8.73 -11.66 11.06
C LEU A 83 8.11 -12.44 9.88
N GLY A 84 6.84 -12.17 9.60
CA GLY A 84 6.09 -12.78 8.50
C GLY A 84 6.05 -11.89 7.26
#